data_AF-A0AA96LVX6-F1
#
_entry.id   AF-A0AA96LVX6-F1
#
_cell.length_a   1.000
_cell.length_b   1.000
_cell.length_c   1.000
_cell.angle_alpha   90.00
_cell.angle_beta   90.00
_cell.angle_gamma   90.00
#
_symmetry.space_group_name_H-M   'P 1'
#
loop_
_entity.id
_entity.type
_entity.pdbx_description
1 polymer ?
#
loop_
_entity_poly.entity_id
_entity_poly.type
_entity_poly.pdbx_seq_one_letter_code
_entity_poly.pdbx_strand_id
1 'polypeptide(L)' 'MILRIQIQLTIDGEMNKSDVLEIAEHKLGDMTDEEIEQAIEVKIRTWVDQMVQVEWEVIE' A
#
# COMPACT_ATOMS: atom_id res chain seq x y z
N MET A 1 11.97 16.13 -4.96
CA MET A 1 10.69 15.62 -5.48
C MET A 1 10.17 14.47 -4.61
N ILE A 2 8.90 14.50 -4.17
CA ILE A 2 8.29 13.42 -3.36
C ILE A 2 7.37 12.61 -4.26
N LEU A 3 7.50 11.28 -4.26
CA LEU A 3 6.55 10.41 -4.93
C LEU A 3 5.36 10.15 -3.99
N ARG A 4 4.14 10.39 -4.47
CA ARG A 4 2.89 10.21 -3.71
C ARG A 4 2.05 9.13 -4.38
N ILE A 5 1.67 8.12 -3.61
CA ILE A 5 0.92 6.95 -4.08
C ILE A 5 -0.42 6.97 -3.37
N GLN A 6 -1.50 7.17 -4.12
CA GLN A 6 -2.84 7.05 -3.57
C GLN A 6 -3.23 5.58 -3.50
N ILE A 7 -3.73 5.15 -2.35
CA ILE A 7 -4.25 3.81 -2.13
C ILE A 7 -5.72 3.91 -1.79
N GLN A 8 -6.51 3.00 -2.37
CA GLN A 8 -7.93 2.82 -2.05
C GLN A 8 -8.18 1.35 -1.73
N LEU A 9 -8.75 1.09 -0.57
CA LEU A 9 -9.20 -0.24 -0.15
C LEU A 9 -10.71 -0.33 -0.31
N THR A 10 -11.14 -1.31 -1.10
CA THR A 10 -12.54 -1.61 -1.37
C THR A 10 -12.87 -2.99 -0.81
N ILE A 11 -13.93 -3.08 -0.03
CA ILE A 11 -14.49 -4.33 0.51
C ILE A 11 -15.95 -4.36 0.09
N ASP A 12 -16.38 -5.49 -0.50
CA ASP A 12 -17.74 -5.68 -1.04
C ASP A 12 -18.19 -4.59 -2.04
N GLY A 13 -17.25 -4.10 -2.86
CA GLY A 13 -17.52 -3.05 -3.84
C GLY A 13 -17.66 -1.63 -3.27
N GLU A 14 -17.64 -1.46 -1.95
CA GLU A 14 -17.66 -0.16 -1.30
C GLU A 14 -16.25 0.33 -0.94
N MET A 15 -15.95 1.59 -1.26
CA MET A 15 -14.69 2.22 -0.85
C MET A 15 -14.70 2.40 0.67
N ASN A 16 -13.92 1.58 1.36
CA ASN A 16 -13.88 1.55 2.82
C ASN A 16 -12.77 2.47 3.37
N LYS A 17 -11.65 2.61 2.66
CA LYS A 17 -10.53 3.44 3.11
C LYS A 17 -9.74 4.02 1.93
N SER A 18 -9.25 5.25 2.10
CA SER A 18 -8.29 5.88 1.19
C SER A 18 -7.12 6.44 2.00
N ASP A 19 -5.91 6.33 1.45
CA ASP A 19 -4.69 6.85 2.07
C ASP A 19 -3.70 7.32 1.00
N VAL A 20 -2.69 8.09 1.41
CA VAL A 20 -1.60 8.55 0.54
C VAL A 20 -0.27 8.15 1.17
N LEU A 21 0.46 7.25 0.52
CA LEU A 21 1.82 6.91 0.90
C LEU A 21 2.81 7.84 0.22
N GLU A 22 3.79 8.33 0.99
CA GLU A 22 4.84 9.21 0.48
C GLU A 22 6.19 8.50 0.53
N ILE A 23 6.91 8.55 -0.59
CA ILE A 23 8.28 8.04 -0.70
C ILE A 23 9.22 9.23 -0.93
N ALA A 24 10.17 9.39 -0.02
CA ALA A 24 11.14 10.48 -0.06
C ALA A 24 12.20 10.26 -1.16
N GLU A 25 12.53 11.33 -1.87
CA GLU A 25 13.44 11.37 -3.04
C GLU A 25 14.80 10.71 -2.83
N HIS A 26 15.40 10.92 -1.65
CA HIS A 26 16.74 10.41 -1.35
C HIS A 26 16.80 8.87 -1.39
N LYS A 27 15.64 8.20 -1.36
CA LYS A 27 15.55 6.77 -1.57
C LYS A 27 15.47 6.39 -3.04
N LEU A 28 15.02 7.29 -3.90
CA LEU A 28 14.69 7.05 -5.31
C LEU A 28 15.81 7.46 -6.29
N GLY A 29 16.71 8.37 -5.89
CA GLY A 29 17.66 9.03 -6.81
C GLY A 29 18.61 8.11 -7.59
N ASP A 30 18.90 6.92 -7.06
CA ASP A 30 19.77 5.91 -7.68
C ASP A 30 19.01 4.65 -8.12
N MET A 31 17.68 4.63 -7.96
CA MET A 31 16.86 3.47 -8.28
C MET A 31 16.44 3.48 -9.74
N THR A 32 16.52 2.32 -10.37
CA THR A 32 15.88 2.06 -11.66
C THR A 32 14.36 2.04 -11.51
N ASP A 33 13.63 2.22 -12.61
CA ASP A 33 12.17 2.17 -12.61
C ASP A 33 11.64 0.85 -12.02
N GLU A 34 12.29 -0.28 -12.32
CA GLU A 34 11.94 -1.61 -11.77
C GLU A 34 12.10 -1.65 -10.24
N GLU A 35 13.17 -1.07 -9.71
CA GLU A 35 13.40 -1.00 -8.26
C GLU A 35 12.38 -0.09 -7.58
N ILE A 36 12.00 1.02 -8.24
CA ILE A 36 10.97 1.93 -7.74
C ILE A 36 9.62 1.19 -7.67
N GLU A 37 9.25 0.45 -8.70
CA GLU A 37 8.03 -0.37 -8.73
C GLU A 37 8.02 -1.40 -7.58
N GLN A 38 9.12 -2.11 -7.36
CA GLN A 38 9.24 -3.05 -6.24
C GLN A 38 9.10 -2.37 -4.88
N ALA A 39 9.72 -1.19 -4.70
CA ALA A 39 9.61 -0.44 -3.45
C ALA A 39 8.17 0.03 -3.18
N ILE A 40 7.45 0.45 -4.24
CA ILE A 40 6.03 0.77 -4.18
C ILE A 40 5.23 -0.46 -3.76
N GLU A 41 5.48 -1.62 -4.37
CA GLU A 41 4.76 -2.86 -4.05
C GLU A 41 4.94 -3.25 -2.58
N VAL A 42 6.18 -3.24 -2.07
CA VAL A 42 6.48 -3.55 -0.67
C VAL A 42 5.76 -2.59 0.28
N LYS A 43 5.73 -1.29 -0.05
CA LYS A 43 5.03 -0.27 0.74
C LYS A 43 3.52 -0.50 0.78
N ILE A 44 2.91 -0.83 -0.37
CA ILE A 44 1.48 -1.13 -0.45
C ILE A 44 1.16 -2.39 0.36
N ARG A 45 1.94 -3.47 0.21
CA ARG A 45 1.73 -4.72 0.99
C ARG A 45 1.81 -4.47 2.48
N THR A 46 2.84 -3.74 2.92
CA THR A 46 2.99 -3.37 4.34
C THR A 46 1.79 -2.57 4.84
N TRP A 47 1.27 -1.65 4.03
CA TRP A 47 0.08 -0.89 4.38
C TRP A 47 -1.16 -1.78 4.49
N VAL A 48 -1.37 -2.70 3.55
CA VAL A 48 -2.49 -3.66 3.60
C VAL A 48 -2.42 -4.52 4.86
N ASP A 49 -1.25 -5.07 5.16
CA ASP A 49 -1.02 -5.92 6.34
C ASP A 49 -1.31 -5.18 7.66
N GLN A 50 -1.12 -3.85 7.70
CA GLN A 50 -1.44 -3.01 8.86
C GLN A 50 -2.93 -2.63 8.93
N MET A 51 -3.64 -2.59 7.80
CA MET A 51 -5.00 -2.10 7.73
C MET A 51 -6.05 -3.21 7.79
N VAL A 52 -5.72 -4.41 7.31
CA VAL A 52 -6.67 -5.51 7.13
C VAL A 52 -6.31 -6.66 8.05
N GLN A 53 -7.19 -6.93 9.01
CA GLN A 53 -7.18 -8.15 9.81
C GLN A 53 -8.49 -8.90 9.54
N VAL A 54 -8.39 -10.19 9.23
CA VAL A 54 -9.55 -11.06 9.01
C VAL A 54 -9.58 -12.08 10.13
N GLU A 55 -10.67 -12.09 10.89
CA GLU A 55 -10.95 -13.09 11.91
C GLU A 55 -12.11 -13.97 11.43
N TRP A 56 -12.05 -15.26 11.73
CA TRP A 56 -13.14 -16.20 11.42
C TRP A 56 -13.31 -17.22 12.53
N GLU A 57 -14.55 -17.68 12.69
CA GLU A 57 -14.92 -18.79 13.55
C GLU A 57 -15.85 -19.73 12.79
N VAL A 58 -15.81 -21.03 13.12
CA VAL A 58 -16.78 -22.00 12.61
C VAL A 58 -17.97 -22.01 13.56
N ILE A 59 -19.17 -21.74 13.04
CA ILE A 59 -20.41 -21.69 13.81
C ILE A 59 -21.18 -23.00 13.58
N GLU A 60 -21.67 -23.64 14.66
CA GLU A 60 -22.53 -24.84 14.63
C GLU A 60 -24.02 -24.51 14.39
#